data_AF-A0AAW1TSG9-F1
#
_entry.id   AF-A0AAW1TSG9-F1
#
_cell.length_a   1.000
_cell.length_b   1.000
_cell.length_c   1.000
_cell.angle_alpha   90.00
_cell.angle_beta   90.00
_cell.angle_gamma   90.00
#
_symmetry.space_group_name_H-M   'P 1'
#
loop_
_entity.id
_entity.type
_entity.pdbx_description
1 polymer ?
#
loop_
_entity_poly.entity_id
_entity_poly.type
_entity_poly.pdbx_seq_one_letter_code
_entity_poly.pdbx_strand_id
1 'polypeptide(L)'
;MIGEALVWYRSVRSSITDWKTFVEEVRAEFEPYDYDNKLLDEIRHRTQGTHESIGLYLATMGSLFNRLKVPISEAWYSFYYC
;
A
#
# COMPACT_ATOMS: atom_id res chain seq x y z
N MET A 1 20.10 2.42 0.22
CA MET A 1 19.75 1.56 -0.94
C MET A 1 20.97 0.75 -1.33
N ILE A 2 20.79 -0.52 -1.68
CA ILE A 2 21.83 -1.43 -2.18
C ILE A 2 21.30 -2.15 -3.42
N GLY A 3 22.17 -2.74 -4.24
CA GLY A 3 21.76 -3.53 -5.41
C GLY A 3 21.06 -2.72 -6.51
N GLU A 4 20.07 -3.34 -7.17
CA GLU A 4 19.31 -2.77 -8.30
C GLU A 4 18.65 -1.43 -7.94
N ALA A 5 18.16 -1.27 -6.70
CA ALA A 5 17.59 -0.02 -6.22
C ALA A 5 18.59 1.15 -6.25
N LEU A 6 19.88 0.88 -6.02
CA LEU A 6 20.92 1.91 -6.11
C LEU A 6 21.23 2.30 -7.57
N VAL A 7 21.17 1.33 -8.49
CA VAL A 7 21.36 1.57 -9.93
C VAL A 7 20.22 2.43 -10.47
N TRP A 8 18.98 2.04 -10.17
CA TRP A 8 17.78 2.82 -10.50
C TRP A 8 17.88 4.24 -9.94
N TYR A 9 18.15 4.41 -8.65
CA TYR A 9 18.20 5.74 -8.04
C TYR A 9 19.24 6.65 -8.70
N ARG A 10 20.40 6.12 -9.09
CA ARG A 10 21.42 6.89 -9.81
C ARG A 10 20.94 7.37 -11.19
N SER A 11 20.05 6.63 -11.83
CA SER A 11 19.49 7.00 -13.15
C SER A 11 18.45 8.14 -13.08
N VAL A 12 17.69 8.23 -11.97
CA VAL A 12 16.62 9.23 -11.78
C VAL A 12 17.01 10.36 -10.82
N ARG A 13 18.17 10.30 -10.16
CA ARG A 13 18.58 11.25 -9.12
C ARG A 13 18.50 12.73 -9.57
N SER A 14 18.80 13.02 -10.83
CA SER A 14 18.76 14.39 -11.35
C SER A 14 17.36 14.96 -11.57
N SER A 15 16.33 14.10 -11.70
CA SER A 15 14.93 14.52 -11.86
C SER A 15 14.16 14.60 -10.53
N ILE A 16 14.70 14.00 -9.46
CA ILE A 16 14.08 13.98 -8.14
C ILE A 16 14.52 15.22 -7.35
N THR A 17 13.65 16.22 -7.24
CA THR A 17 13.94 17.50 -6.57
C THR A 17 13.39 17.61 -5.16
N ASP A 18 12.45 16.75 -4.80
CA ASP A 18 11.79 16.76 -3.49
C ASP A 18 11.37 15.36 -3.06
N TRP A 19 11.00 15.26 -1.78
CA TRP A 19 10.63 13.99 -1.17
C TRP A 19 9.37 13.38 -1.78
N LYS A 20 8.41 14.20 -2.22
CA LYS A 20 7.16 13.69 -2.79
C LYS A 20 7.44 13.01 -4.12
N THR A 21 8.18 13.66 -5.02
CA THR A 21 8.60 13.07 -6.30
C THR A 21 9.44 11.81 -6.09
N PHE A 22 10.35 11.82 -5.10
CA PHE A 22 11.11 10.61 -4.77
C PHE A 22 10.19 9.42 -4.44
N VAL A 23 9.20 9.61 -3.58
CA VAL A 23 8.27 8.55 -3.18
C VAL A 23 7.41 8.08 -4.34
N GLU A 24 6.96 8.99 -5.21
CA GLU A 24 6.18 8.66 -6.40
C GLU A 24 6.99 7.82 -7.38
N GLU A 25 8.23 8.20 -7.67
CA GLU A 25 9.15 7.47 -8.55
C GLU A 25 9.51 6.09 -7.99
N VAL A 26 9.80 6.00 -6.68
CA VAL A 26 10.09 4.70 -6.02
C VAL A 26 8.88 3.76 -6.14
N ARG A 27 7.66 4.28 -5.91
CA ARG A 27 6.44 3.47 -6.06
C ARG A 27 6.25 3.03 -7.51
N ALA A 28 6.45 3.92 -8.48
CA ALA A 28 6.27 3.58 -9.88
C ALA A 28 7.19 2.43 -10.33
N GLU A 29 8.43 2.39 -9.83
CA GLU A 29 9.41 1.36 -10.20
C GLU A 29 9.21 0.03 -9.44
N PHE A 30 9.03 0.10 -8.12
CA PHE A 30 9.14 -1.09 -7.26
C PHE A 30 7.79 -1.63 -6.77
N GLU A 31 6.69 -0.92 -6.99
CA GLU A 31 5.37 -1.38 -6.61
C GLU A 31 4.78 -2.27 -7.71
N PRO A 32 4.26 -3.47 -7.38
CA PRO A 32 3.61 -4.32 -8.36
C PRO A 32 2.44 -3.60 -9.06
N TYR A 33 2.24 -3.85 -10.35
CA TYR A 33 1.12 -3.29 -11.12
C TYR A 33 -0.25 -3.58 -10.47
N ASP A 34 -0.37 -4.75 -9.83
CA ASP A 34 -1.56 -5.26 -9.16
C ASP A 34 -1.55 -5.03 -7.64
N TYR A 35 -0.74 -4.08 -7.14
CA TYR A 35 -0.57 -3.84 -5.71
C TYR A 35 -1.89 -3.61 -4.96
N ASP A 36 -2.79 -2.76 -5.46
CA ASP A 36 -4.09 -2.51 -4.83
C ASP A 36 -4.95 -3.78 -4.81
N ASN A 37 -4.92 -4.61 -5.87
CA ASN A 37 -5.66 -5.88 -5.90
C ASN A 37 -5.14 -6.85 -4.84
N LYS A 38 -3.82 -6.99 -4.73
CA LYS A 38 -3.17 -7.84 -3.71
C LYS A 38 -3.48 -7.35 -2.29
N LEU A 39 -3.46 -6.03 -2.08
CA LEU A 39 -3.77 -5.43 -0.80
C LEU A 39 -5.26 -5.63 -0.44
N LEU A 40 -6.17 -5.55 -1.41
CA LEU A 40 -7.58 -5.85 -1.18
C LEU A 40 -7.80 -7.32 -0.84
N ASP A 41 -7.10 -8.23 -1.50
CA ASP A 41 -7.17 -9.64 -1.14
C ASP A 41 -6.63 -9.88 0.27
N GLU A 42 -5.54 -9.21 0.69
CA GLU A 42 -5.07 -9.25 2.08
C GLU A 42 -6.14 -8.75 3.05
N ILE A 43 -6.74 -7.59 2.77
CA ILE A 43 -7.83 -7.00 3.58
C ILE A 43 -9.00 -7.97 3.72
N ARG A 44 -9.41 -8.65 2.64
CA ARG A 44 -10.52 -9.60 2.63
C ARG A 44 -10.25 -10.84 3.47
N HIS A 45 -9.03 -11.37 3.40
CA HIS A 45 -8.66 -12.59 4.12
C HIS A 45 -8.25 -12.30 5.57
N ARG A 46 -8.11 -11.04 5.97
CA ARG A 46 -7.71 -10.66 7.31
C ARG A 46 -8.88 -10.82 8.29
N THR A 47 -8.75 -11.79 9.20
CA THR A 47 -9.65 -11.99 10.35
C THR A 47 -8.95 -11.66 11.65
N GLN A 48 -9.67 -11.22 12.69
CA GLN A 48 -9.08 -11.00 14.03
C GLN A 48 -8.42 -12.29 14.55
N GLY A 49 -7.17 -12.17 15.02
CA GLY A 49 -6.43 -13.31 15.59
C GLY A 49 -6.99 -13.76 16.94
N THR A 50 -6.80 -15.03 17.30
CA THR A 50 -7.33 -15.62 18.54
C THR A 50 -6.82 -14.97 19.83
N HIS A 51 -5.66 -14.30 19.77
CA HIS A 51 -5.03 -13.58 20.88
C HIS A 51 -4.87 -12.09 20.58
N GLU A 52 -5.46 -11.61 19.49
CA GLU A 52 -5.38 -10.21 19.09
C GLU A 52 -6.49 -9.41 19.75
N SER A 53 -6.14 -8.28 20.37
CA SER A 53 -7.16 -7.37 20.89
C SER A 53 -7.92 -6.69 19.76
N ILE A 54 -9.19 -6.35 19.99
CA ILE A 54 -10.00 -5.65 19.00
C ILE A 54 -9.37 -4.32 18.56
N GLY A 55 -8.74 -3.59 19.50
CA GLY A 55 -8.06 -2.34 19.19
C GLY A 55 -6.87 -2.53 18.24
N LEU A 56 -6.08 -3.59 18.43
CA LEU A 56 -4.95 -3.90 17.55
C LEU A 56 -5.43 -4.36 16.16
N TYR A 57 -6.50 -5.14 16.12
CA TYR A 57 -7.13 -5.54 14.86
C TYR A 57 -7.60 -4.34 14.05
N LEU A 58 -8.38 -3.43 14.67
CA LEU A 58 -8.88 -2.23 13.99
C LEU A 58 -7.75 -1.30 13.55
N ALA A 59 -6.71 -1.12 14.37
CA ALA A 59 -5.54 -0.34 13.98
C ALA A 59 -4.81 -0.95 12.76
N THR A 60 -4.69 -2.27 12.72
CA THR A 60 -4.11 -3.00 11.58
C THR A 60 -4.96 -2.83 10.34
N MET A 61 -6.27 -3.06 10.43
CA MET A 61 -7.19 -2.88 9.30
C MET A 61 -7.17 -1.45 8.78
N GLY A 62 -7.20 -0.44 9.67
CA GLY A 62 -7.08 0.96 9.28
C GLY A 62 -5.77 1.27 8.55
N SER A 63 -4.66 0.67 9.00
CA SER A 63 -3.37 0.79 8.31
C SER A 63 -3.40 0.17 6.90
N LEU A 64 -4.06 -0.98 6.71
CA LEU A 64 -4.22 -1.61 5.40
C LEU A 64 -5.07 -0.73 4.45
N PHE A 65 -6.22 -0.24 4.91
CA PHE A 65 -7.07 0.64 4.09
C PHE A 65 -6.37 1.94 3.70
N ASN A 66 -5.58 2.54 4.60
CA ASN A 66 -4.82 3.76 4.33
C ASN A 66 -3.71 3.59 3.28
N ARG A 67 -3.34 2.35 2.94
CA ARG A 67 -2.31 2.04 1.93
C ARG A 67 -2.87 1.93 0.51
N LEU A 68 -4.20 1.85 0.35
CA LEU A 68 -4.85 1.80 -0.97
C LEU A 68 -4.65 3.14 -1.69
N LYS A 69 -4.30 3.08 -2.98
CA LYS A 69 -4.16 4.31 -3.81
C LYS A 69 -5.52 4.95 -4.04
N VAL A 70 -6.54 4.11 -4.26
CA VAL A 70 -7.93 4.55 -4.40
C VAL A 70 -8.64 4.27 -3.07
N PRO A 71 -9.03 5.30 -2.32
CA PRO A 71 -9.78 5.10 -1.08
C PRO A 71 -11.13 4.47 -1.42
N ILE A 72 -11.45 3.38 -0.73
CA ILE A 72 -12.76 2.75 -0.82
C ILE A 72 -13.67 3.42 0.18
N SER A 73 -14.79 3.98 -0.28
CA SER A 73 -15.82 4.43 0.66
C SER A 73 -16.54 3.21 1.24
N GLU A 74 -16.99 3.31 2.49
CA GLU A 74 -17.80 2.27 3.14
C GLU A 74 -18.99 1.82 2.26
N ALA A 75 -19.61 2.77 1.55
CA ALA A 75 -20.72 2.48 0.64
C ALA A 75 -20.29 1.66 -0.58
N TRP A 76 -19.13 1.93 -1.16
CA TRP A 76 -18.59 1.18 -2.31
C TRP A 76 -18.21 -0.25 -1.94
N TYR A 77 -17.66 -0.47 -0.73
CA TYR A 77 -17.30 -1.81 -0.27
C TYR A 77 -18.55 -2.70 -0.09
N SER A 78 -19.60 -2.18 0.55
CA SER A 78 -20.84 -2.93 0.81
C SER A 78 -21.63 -3.26 -0.45
N PHE A 79 -21.53 -2.46 -1.52
CA PHE A 79 -22.34 -2.63 -2.74
C PHE A 79 -21.77 -3.65 -3.73
N TYR A 80 -20.45 -3.85 -3.74
CA TYR A 80 -19.77 -4.71 -4.72
C TYR A 80 -19.26 -6.03 -4.15
N TYR A 81 -19.18 -6.16 -2.82
CA TYR A 81 -18.45 -7.25 -2.18
C TYR A 81 -19.18 -7.91 -1.00
N CYS A 82 -20.46 -7.56 -0.74
CA CYS A 82 -21.38 -8.30 0.13
C CYS A 82 -22.40 -9.08 -0.70
#